data_AF-A0A254RET4-F1
#
_entry.id   AF-A0A254RET4-F1
#
_cell.length_a   1.000
_cell.length_b   1.000
_cell.length_c   1.000
_cell.angle_alpha   90.00
_cell.angle_beta   90.00
_cell.angle_gamma   90.00
#
_symmetry.space_group_name_H-M   'P 1'
#
loop_
_entity.id
_entity.type
_entity.pdbx_description
1 polymer ?
#
loop_
_entity_poly.entity_id
_entity_poly.type
_entity_poly.pdbx_seq_one_letter_code
_entity_poly.pdbx_strand_id
1 'polypeptide(L)'
;MNKRKFLFPVALVAIGLWACGEETNVGPETCTTPDCIAAQEPEPASSATVPPVGDTLSSSSVMGQEPHYLGDQDSLKDTTQAMSSSAVLPQESSSSTIVLSSSTLPPVTSSSSYHHHRSSSSSVVKPVESSSSAVVVPPTPGNDFVEDHRSECQIGDIPTSVNNAKLPDPFKGLDGKRISTKDEWKCRREEIGAMYEKIMFGQKPRNPEKVEGSFSGGKLKVSVTDKGKSISFSVSISGGGTKDKPKPGIIGFASFGGCGSLGASTNGLGVAMISFNPDDVAPENGGGSFFQLYGGSDAGTAIAWAWGISRVIDALEKTPEAGIDVHHLGVTGCSRHGKGSLIAGAFDERIALVIPQESGSGGASLWRSIAQVNRQKGTQFVQGLASAGTEGRWMKSSFKNYDGKETTLPFDQHMLTAMVAPRALLLLDNQSFDWLGEVPSNYCGNASLEVFKALGIEDNYTYAQKGGHDHCSLPQDHYDEVKAYVNAFLNESGTTKGKVESFSSVAKWNKSEWIDWDTPNLK
;
A
#
# COMPACT_ATOMS: atom_id res chain seq x y z
N MET A 1 -10.33 24.76 35.37
CA MET A 1 -11.26 23.62 35.36
C MET A 1 -12.04 23.63 34.05
N ASN A 2 -11.78 22.65 33.18
CA ASN A 2 -12.75 21.99 32.28
C ASN A 2 -11.97 21.08 31.33
N LYS A 3 -11.77 19.83 31.75
CA LYS A 3 -11.23 18.74 30.93
C LYS A 3 -12.39 18.18 30.09
N ARG A 4 -12.46 18.49 28.79
CA ARG A 4 -13.24 17.67 27.86
C ARG A 4 -12.33 16.53 27.38
N LYS A 5 -12.57 15.34 27.92
CA LYS A 5 -12.04 14.08 27.39
C LYS A 5 -12.67 13.85 26.02
N PHE A 6 -11.89 13.86 24.96
CA PHE A 6 -12.31 13.29 23.68
C PHE A 6 -12.26 11.76 23.83
N LEU A 7 -13.44 11.15 23.88
CA LEU A 7 -13.61 9.72 23.67
C LEU A 7 -13.59 9.49 22.16
N PHE A 8 -12.61 8.70 21.69
CA PHE A 8 -12.65 8.12 20.36
C PHE A 8 -13.83 7.13 20.26
N PRO A 9 -14.64 7.15 19.19
CA PRO A 9 -15.46 6.01 18.88
C PRO A 9 -14.52 4.90 18.40
N VAL A 10 -14.40 3.84 19.21
CA VAL A 10 -13.90 2.56 18.72
C VAL A 10 -14.89 2.11 17.65
N ALA A 11 -14.50 2.21 16.38
CA ALA A 11 -15.23 1.58 15.30
C ALA A 11 -15.17 0.08 15.54
N LEU A 12 -16.30 -0.51 15.95
CA LEU A 12 -16.54 -1.94 15.85
C LEU A 12 -16.44 -2.30 14.37
N VAL A 13 -15.28 -2.83 13.98
CA VAL A 13 -15.11 -3.48 12.69
C VAL A 13 -16.03 -4.69 12.70
N ALA A 14 -17.12 -4.64 11.92
CA ALA A 14 -17.86 -5.84 11.57
C ALA A 14 -16.95 -6.68 10.66
N ILE A 15 -16.14 -7.54 11.27
CA ILE A 15 -15.27 -8.48 10.57
C ILE A 15 -16.16 -9.59 10.04
N GLY A 16 -16.54 -9.49 8.76
CA GLY A 16 -16.97 -10.68 8.04
C GLY A 16 -15.80 -11.64 7.94
N LEU A 17 -15.89 -12.80 8.60
CA LEU A 17 -15.00 -13.93 8.32
C LEU A 17 -15.26 -14.40 6.89
N TRP A 18 -14.52 -13.86 5.92
CA TRP A 18 -14.48 -14.41 4.58
C TRP A 18 -13.44 -15.53 4.56
N ALA A 19 -13.93 -16.77 4.59
CA ALA A 19 -13.12 -17.93 4.26
C ALA A 19 -12.71 -17.88 2.78
N CYS A 20 -11.49 -18.31 2.47
CA CYS A 20 -11.05 -18.50 1.09
C CYS A 20 -11.79 -19.73 0.54
N GLY A 21 -12.45 -19.61 -0.62
CA GLY A 21 -13.17 -20.74 -1.24
C GLY A 21 -12.25 -21.96 -1.41
N GLU A 22 -12.71 -23.20 -1.41
CA GLU A 22 -14.02 -23.76 -1.79
C GLU A 22 -14.81 -24.28 -0.57
N GLU A 23 -16.02 -23.77 -0.34
CA GLU A 23 -17.06 -24.67 0.16
C GLU A 23 -17.57 -25.44 -1.05
N THR A 24 -17.37 -26.76 -1.05
CA THR A 24 -18.19 -27.65 -1.85
C THR A 24 -19.63 -27.56 -1.34
N ASN A 25 -20.34 -26.50 -1.70
CA ASN A 25 -21.79 -26.46 -1.67
C ASN A 25 -22.27 -27.36 -2.80
N VAL A 26 -22.27 -28.67 -2.53
CA VAL A 26 -23.24 -29.56 -3.14
C VAL A 26 -24.58 -29.05 -2.63
N GLY A 27 -25.25 -28.21 -3.42
CA GLY A 27 -26.65 -27.87 -3.18
C GLY A 27 -27.45 -29.17 -3.01
N PRO A 28 -28.51 -29.19 -2.19
CA PRO A 28 -29.21 -30.43 -1.90
C PRO A 28 -29.65 -31.05 -3.22
N GLU A 29 -29.12 -32.24 -3.54
CA GLU A 29 -29.66 -33.07 -4.58
C GLU A 29 -31.16 -33.21 -4.27
N THR A 30 -32.00 -32.85 -5.23
CA THR A 30 -33.44 -33.04 -5.14
C THR A 30 -33.71 -34.52 -4.85
N CYS A 31 -34.13 -34.81 -3.61
CA CYS A 31 -34.51 -36.16 -3.21
C CYS A 31 -35.77 -36.57 -3.97
N THR A 32 -35.65 -37.53 -4.88
CA THR A 32 -36.75 -37.98 -5.75
C THR A 32 -37.22 -39.40 -5.47
N THR A 33 -36.68 -40.06 -4.45
CA THR A 33 -37.10 -41.42 -4.05
C THR A 33 -38.15 -41.36 -2.94
N PRO A 34 -39.20 -42.23 -2.98
CA PRO A 34 -40.25 -42.26 -1.96
C PRO A 34 -39.73 -42.45 -0.53
N ASP A 35 -38.62 -43.17 -0.37
CA ASP A 35 -38.04 -43.49 0.94
C ASP A 35 -37.39 -42.28 1.63
N CYS A 36 -36.99 -41.25 0.87
CA CYS A 36 -36.40 -40.03 1.42
C CYS A 36 -37.44 -39.02 1.93
N ILE A 37 -38.65 -39.07 1.38
CA ILE A 37 -39.76 -38.19 1.75
C ILE A 37 -40.38 -38.61 3.09
N ALA A 38 -40.33 -39.90 3.42
CA ALA A 38 -40.92 -40.45 4.65
C ALA A 38 -40.13 -40.15 5.94
N ALA A 39 -38.92 -39.57 5.85
CA ALA A 39 -38.05 -39.31 7.00
C ALA A 39 -38.07 -37.86 7.51
N GLN A 40 -38.96 -37.00 6.98
CA GLN A 40 -39.00 -35.55 7.30
C GLN A 40 -40.25 -35.07 8.06
N GLU A 41 -40.93 -35.92 8.83
CA GLU A 41 -41.99 -35.44 9.74
C GLU A 41 -41.43 -34.99 11.11
N PRO A 42 -41.78 -33.78 11.60
CA PRO A 42 -41.28 -33.27 12.88
C PRO A 42 -42.14 -33.71 14.07
N GLU A 43 -41.49 -34.23 15.11
CA GLU A 43 -42.06 -34.47 16.46
C GLU A 43 -42.31 -33.14 17.21
N PRO A 44 -43.38 -33.02 18.04
CA PRO A 44 -43.76 -31.77 18.68
C PRO A 44 -42.98 -31.45 19.98
N ALA A 45 -42.81 -30.15 20.22
CA ALA A 45 -42.04 -29.55 21.31
C ALA A 45 -42.60 -29.82 22.72
N SER A 46 -41.70 -30.10 23.68
CA SER A 46 -41.99 -30.05 25.13
C SER A 46 -41.09 -29.03 25.84
N SER A 47 -41.70 -28.36 26.81
CA SER A 47 -41.18 -27.28 27.65
C SER A 47 -40.34 -27.78 28.84
N ALA A 48 -39.28 -27.04 29.21
CA ALA A 48 -38.78 -26.86 30.59
C ALA A 48 -37.60 -25.86 30.62
N THR A 49 -37.79 -24.63 31.14
CA THR A 49 -37.42 -24.13 32.50
C THR A 49 -35.95 -23.74 32.69
N VAL A 50 -35.73 -22.44 32.96
CA VAL A 50 -34.47 -21.77 33.31
C VAL A 50 -34.13 -21.96 34.79
N PRO A 51 -32.85 -22.18 35.19
CA PRO A 51 -32.41 -21.97 36.56
C PRO A 51 -31.61 -20.65 36.74
N PRO A 52 -31.62 -20.05 37.95
CA PRO A 52 -31.15 -18.68 38.18
C PRO A 52 -29.67 -18.57 38.57
N VAL A 53 -29.15 -17.36 38.38
CA VAL A 53 -27.86 -16.86 38.89
C VAL A 53 -27.95 -16.68 40.40
N GLY A 54 -26.95 -17.19 41.14
CA GLY A 54 -26.83 -17.03 42.60
C GLY A 54 -25.42 -16.58 42.99
N ASP A 55 -25.34 -15.41 43.62
CA ASP A 55 -24.22 -14.91 44.40
C ASP A 55 -24.02 -15.77 45.65
N THR A 56 -22.76 -16.04 46.03
CA THR A 56 -22.38 -16.19 47.45
C THR A 56 -20.95 -15.68 47.72
N LEU A 57 -20.87 -14.76 48.68
CA LEU A 57 -19.69 -14.33 49.42
C LEU A 57 -19.38 -15.34 50.54
N SER A 58 -18.10 -15.65 50.81
CA SER A 58 -17.56 -15.67 52.18
C SER A 58 -16.02 -15.77 52.24
N SER A 59 -15.43 -14.71 52.81
CA SER A 59 -14.32 -14.65 53.79
C SER A 59 -13.16 -15.65 53.77
N SER A 60 -11.93 -15.11 53.72
CA SER A 60 -10.99 -15.20 54.85
C SER A 60 -9.91 -14.10 54.75
N SER A 61 -9.61 -13.52 55.91
CA SER A 61 -8.63 -12.49 56.22
C SER A 61 -7.35 -13.12 56.77
N VAL A 62 -6.17 -12.59 56.47
CA VAL A 62 -5.02 -12.40 57.40
C VAL A 62 -4.08 -11.30 56.84
N MET A 63 -3.68 -10.39 57.72
CA MET A 63 -2.77 -9.25 57.54
C MET A 63 -1.28 -9.64 57.41
N GLY A 64 -0.48 -8.78 56.77
CA GLY A 64 0.99 -8.85 56.81
C GLY A 64 1.70 -7.65 56.18
N GLN A 65 1.81 -6.58 56.98
CA GLN A 65 2.76 -5.43 57.00
C GLN A 65 3.74 -5.13 55.83
N GLU A 66 3.79 -3.83 55.50
CA GLU A 66 4.89 -3.11 54.84
C GLU A 66 6.19 -3.09 55.66
N PRO A 67 7.31 -2.67 55.05
CA PRO A 67 7.95 -1.49 55.62
C PRO A 67 8.34 -0.40 54.62
N HIS A 68 8.20 0.83 55.13
CA HIS A 68 8.75 2.10 54.68
C HIS A 68 10.26 2.09 54.38
N TYR A 69 10.67 2.93 53.44
CA TYR A 69 11.97 3.61 53.46
C TYR A 69 11.79 5.12 53.27
N LEU A 70 12.38 5.88 54.19
CA LEU A 70 12.48 7.34 54.27
C LEU A 70 13.90 7.78 53.89
N GLY A 71 14.01 9.05 53.47
CA GLY A 71 15.26 9.86 53.44
C GLY A 71 15.74 10.17 52.01
N ASP A 72 16.00 11.41 51.61
CA ASP A 72 15.94 12.69 52.31
C ASP A 72 15.87 13.82 51.27
N GLN A 73 15.32 14.96 51.70
CA GLN A 73 15.35 16.22 50.96
C GLN A 73 16.74 16.85 51.06
N ASP A 74 17.16 17.58 50.03
CA ASP A 74 17.78 18.86 50.32
C ASP A 74 17.40 19.95 49.31
N SER A 75 17.36 21.14 49.87
CA SER A 75 16.68 22.34 49.43
C SER A 75 17.65 23.31 48.75
N LEU A 76 17.12 24.22 47.91
CA LEU A 76 17.56 25.62 47.86
C LEU A 76 16.49 26.46 47.15
N LYS A 77 15.89 27.36 47.93
CA LYS A 77 15.10 28.52 47.50
C LYS A 77 16.04 29.72 47.36
N ASP A 78 15.72 30.59 46.41
CA ASP A 78 15.58 32.06 46.50
C ASP A 78 16.04 32.75 45.20
N THR A 79 15.56 33.91 44.74
CA THR A 79 14.33 34.71 44.90
C THR A 79 14.55 35.97 44.03
N THR A 80 13.50 36.49 43.37
CA THR A 80 13.34 37.88 42.80
C THR A 80 14.28 38.33 41.65
N GLN A 81 13.90 39.20 40.70
CA GLN A 81 12.98 40.34 40.73
C GLN A 81 12.53 40.75 39.31
N ALA A 82 11.39 41.45 39.27
CA ALA A 82 10.66 41.94 38.10
C ALA A 82 11.29 43.15 37.38
N MET A 83 10.90 43.37 36.13
CA MET A 83 10.53 44.70 35.64
C MET A 83 9.33 44.62 34.68
N SER A 84 8.39 45.53 34.93
CA SER A 84 7.15 45.77 34.22
C SER A 84 7.33 46.84 33.14
N SER A 85 6.47 46.84 32.12
CA SER A 85 5.62 48.01 31.80
C SER A 85 4.61 47.74 30.67
N SER A 86 3.40 48.22 30.98
CA SER A 86 2.13 48.35 30.29
C SER A 86 2.12 48.81 28.82
N ALA A 87 1.08 48.42 28.06
CA ALA A 87 -0.03 49.32 27.67
C ALA A 87 -1.12 48.59 26.86
N VAL A 88 -2.35 49.09 26.96
CA VAL A 88 -3.63 48.49 26.58
C VAL A 88 -4.35 49.41 25.56
N LEU A 89 -4.82 48.80 24.44
CA LEU A 89 -6.02 49.09 23.59
C LEU A 89 -6.16 50.47 22.88
N PRO A 90 -6.99 50.62 21.79
CA PRO A 90 -8.23 49.88 21.51
C PRO A 90 -8.55 49.42 20.06
N GLN A 91 -9.62 48.62 20.00
CA GLN A 91 -10.37 48.17 18.83
C GLN A 91 -11.00 49.33 18.04
N GLU A 92 -11.14 49.14 16.72
CA GLU A 92 -12.17 49.77 15.89
C GLU A 92 -12.64 48.75 14.85
N SER A 93 -13.96 48.69 14.68
CA SER A 93 -14.74 47.84 13.79
C SER A 93 -14.87 48.48 12.40
N SER A 94 -14.90 47.68 11.34
CA SER A 94 -15.67 48.06 10.14
C SER A 94 -16.17 46.84 9.38
N SER A 95 -17.49 46.76 9.33
CA SER A 95 -18.27 45.94 8.41
C SER A 95 -18.20 46.55 7.01
N SER A 96 -18.19 45.72 5.96
CA SER A 96 -18.65 46.13 4.63
C SER A 96 -19.24 44.96 3.87
N THR A 97 -20.47 45.21 3.45
CA THR A 97 -21.46 44.42 2.72
C THR A 97 -20.97 44.06 1.31
N ILE A 98 -21.13 42.80 0.91
CA ILE A 98 -20.99 42.35 -0.49
C ILE A 98 -22.36 42.45 -1.15
N VAL A 99 -22.45 43.25 -2.20
CA VAL A 99 -23.64 43.43 -3.03
C VAL A 99 -23.64 42.37 -4.14
N LEU A 100 -24.72 41.61 -4.23
CA LEU A 100 -25.08 40.73 -5.34
C LEU A 100 -25.53 41.56 -6.54
N SER A 101 -25.12 41.17 -7.74
CA SER A 101 -25.73 41.64 -8.99
C SER A 101 -25.78 40.50 -10.00
N SER A 102 -26.99 40.16 -10.40
CA SER A 102 -27.33 39.11 -11.34
C SER A 102 -27.67 39.68 -12.72
N SER A 103 -27.27 38.93 -13.74
CA SER A 103 -28.04 38.55 -14.94
C SER A 103 -28.05 39.40 -16.22
N THR A 104 -27.95 38.63 -17.32
CA THR A 104 -28.56 38.76 -18.67
C THR A 104 -27.72 39.22 -19.88
N LEU A 105 -27.45 38.24 -20.76
CA LEU A 105 -27.39 38.33 -22.25
C LEU A 105 -28.83 38.29 -22.81
N PRO A 106 -29.19 38.66 -24.08
CA PRO A 106 -28.59 38.22 -25.37
C PRO A 106 -28.77 39.24 -26.54
N PRO A 107 -29.01 38.87 -27.84
CA PRO A 107 -28.17 38.17 -28.86
C PRO A 107 -28.00 39.00 -30.16
N VAL A 108 -27.01 38.69 -31.04
CA VAL A 108 -27.11 38.99 -32.49
C VAL A 108 -26.38 37.92 -33.34
N THR A 109 -27.00 37.61 -34.47
CA THR A 109 -26.81 36.55 -35.47
C THR A 109 -25.84 36.88 -36.63
N SER A 110 -25.30 35.80 -37.21
CA SER A 110 -25.03 35.52 -38.65
C SER A 110 -24.18 36.47 -39.53
N SER A 111 -23.16 35.93 -40.20
CA SER A 111 -23.20 35.71 -41.66
C SER A 111 -21.94 35.04 -42.20
N SER A 112 -22.15 34.23 -43.25
CA SER A 112 -21.20 33.51 -44.10
C SER A 112 -20.51 34.42 -45.12
N SER A 113 -19.29 34.08 -45.55
CA SER A 113 -18.92 34.22 -46.97
C SER A 113 -17.73 33.33 -47.37
N TYR A 114 -17.91 32.65 -48.50
CA TYR A 114 -16.94 31.92 -49.29
C TYR A 114 -15.82 32.82 -49.82
N HIS A 115 -14.61 32.29 -49.95
CA HIS A 115 -13.77 32.55 -51.14
C HIS A 115 -12.86 31.36 -51.45
N HIS A 116 -13.01 30.87 -52.68
CA HIS A 116 -12.12 29.94 -53.35
C HIS A 116 -10.72 30.55 -53.53
N HIS A 117 -9.67 29.78 -53.28
CA HIS A 117 -8.52 29.76 -54.17
C HIS A 117 -7.92 28.36 -54.29
N ARG A 118 -7.96 27.89 -55.53
CA ARG A 118 -7.37 26.66 -56.06
C ARG A 118 -5.90 26.94 -56.35
N SER A 119 -5.00 26.10 -55.87
CA SER A 119 -3.71 25.85 -56.54
C SER A 119 -3.22 24.46 -56.19
N SER A 120 -3.15 23.66 -57.24
CA SER A 120 -2.70 22.28 -57.26
C SER A 120 -1.18 22.22 -57.23
N SER A 121 -0.62 21.33 -56.42
CA SER A 121 0.66 20.70 -56.74
C SER A 121 0.61 19.24 -56.30
N SER A 122 0.88 18.37 -57.26
CA SER A 122 0.82 16.92 -57.20
C SER A 122 2.06 16.35 -56.53
N SER A 123 1.92 15.37 -55.65
CA SER A 123 2.97 14.39 -55.35
C SER A 123 2.33 13.09 -54.82
N VAL A 124 2.26 12.11 -55.73
CA VAL A 124 2.28 10.65 -55.56
C VAL A 124 1.99 10.10 -54.14
N VAL A 125 0.79 9.54 -53.96
CA VAL A 125 0.45 8.68 -52.81
C VAL A 125 0.93 7.25 -53.11
N LYS A 126 1.88 6.74 -52.32
CA LYS A 126 2.13 5.30 -52.18
C LYS A 126 1.13 4.71 -51.16
N PRO A 127 0.71 3.45 -51.29
CA PRO A 127 -0.26 2.85 -50.37
C PRO A 127 0.34 2.81 -48.97
N VAL A 128 -0.41 3.30 -47.99
CA VAL A 128 -0.12 3.12 -46.58
C VAL A 128 -0.39 1.65 -46.27
N GLU A 129 0.66 0.88 -46.04
CA GLU A 129 0.56 -0.40 -45.35
C GLU A 129 -0.05 -0.14 -43.98
N SER A 130 -1.16 -0.82 -43.72
CA SER A 130 -1.78 -0.91 -42.40
C SER A 130 -0.73 -1.44 -41.43
N SER A 131 -0.22 -0.58 -40.55
CA SER A 131 0.59 -0.99 -39.43
C SER A 131 -0.32 -1.81 -38.51
N SER A 132 -0.18 -3.13 -38.56
CA SER A 132 -0.75 -4.02 -37.56
C SER A 132 -0.30 -3.55 -36.19
N SER A 133 -1.24 -3.20 -35.31
CA SER A 133 -0.98 -3.02 -33.89
C SER A 133 -0.27 -4.26 -33.38
N ALA A 134 1.03 -4.16 -33.14
CA ALA A 134 1.78 -5.22 -32.48
C ALA A 134 1.14 -5.40 -31.10
N VAL A 135 0.71 -6.62 -30.80
CA VAL A 135 0.34 -7.02 -29.45
C VAL A 135 1.60 -6.83 -28.61
N VAL A 136 1.60 -5.82 -27.75
CA VAL A 136 2.67 -5.64 -26.76
C VAL A 136 2.49 -6.76 -25.76
N VAL A 137 3.26 -7.83 -25.94
CA VAL A 137 3.41 -8.85 -24.90
C VAL A 137 4.11 -8.17 -23.73
N PRO A 138 3.53 -8.19 -22.51
CA PRO A 138 4.19 -7.59 -21.35
C PRO A 138 5.58 -8.23 -21.20
N PRO A 139 6.61 -7.44 -20.86
CA PRO A 139 7.96 -7.98 -20.74
C PRO A 139 7.96 -9.10 -19.71
N THR A 140 8.26 -10.32 -20.16
CA THR A 140 8.67 -11.42 -19.28
C THR A 140 9.79 -10.89 -18.40
N PRO A 141 9.78 -11.13 -17.07
CA PRO A 141 10.88 -10.75 -16.19
C PRO A 141 12.20 -11.17 -16.84
N GLY A 142 13.13 -10.22 -16.96
CA GLY A 142 14.47 -10.51 -17.45
C GLY A 142 15.06 -11.69 -16.66
N ASN A 143 15.93 -12.45 -17.32
CA ASN A 143 16.42 -13.80 -16.98
C ASN A 143 17.01 -14.05 -15.57
N ASP A 144 16.90 -13.13 -14.62
CA ASP A 144 17.37 -13.28 -13.26
C ASP A 144 16.15 -13.23 -12.33
N PHE A 145 15.57 -14.39 -12.00
CA PHE A 145 14.55 -14.51 -10.95
C PHE A 145 15.21 -14.27 -9.59
N VAL A 146 15.49 -12.99 -9.28
CA VAL A 146 16.25 -12.55 -8.11
C VAL A 146 15.43 -11.56 -7.28
N GLU A 147 15.64 -11.57 -5.97
CA GLU A 147 14.95 -10.66 -5.03
C GLU A 147 15.25 -9.18 -5.34
N ASP A 148 16.52 -8.86 -5.60
CA ASP A 148 16.98 -7.52 -5.98
C ASP A 148 18.40 -7.57 -6.57
N HIS A 149 18.91 -6.43 -7.05
CA HIS A 149 20.25 -6.29 -7.63
C HIS A 149 21.20 -5.50 -6.71
N ARG A 150 20.93 -5.46 -5.40
CA ARG A 150 21.62 -4.58 -4.45
C ARG A 150 23.13 -4.81 -4.41
N SER A 151 23.58 -6.05 -4.61
CA SER A 151 24.99 -6.46 -4.60
C SER A 151 25.75 -6.06 -5.87
N GLU A 152 25.05 -5.78 -6.97
CA GLU A 152 25.64 -5.39 -8.26
C GLU A 152 25.87 -3.87 -8.36
N CYS A 153 25.21 -3.09 -7.49
CA CYS A 153 25.14 -1.64 -7.58
C CYS A 153 25.97 -0.94 -6.49
N GLN A 154 26.75 0.05 -6.90
CA GLN A 154 27.47 0.94 -5.98
C GLN A 154 26.50 1.99 -5.43
N ILE A 155 26.33 2.02 -4.12
CA ILE A 155 25.46 3.01 -3.46
C ILE A 155 26.33 4.05 -2.80
N GLY A 156 26.21 5.29 -3.29
CA GLY A 156 26.92 6.44 -2.76
C GLY A 156 26.38 6.93 -1.42
N ASP A 157 26.87 8.10 -1.00
CA ASP A 157 26.46 8.72 0.24
C ASP A 157 24.99 9.16 0.18
N ILE A 158 24.16 8.55 1.01
CA ILE A 158 22.75 8.91 1.14
C ILE A 158 22.62 10.16 2.03
N PRO A 159 22.18 11.32 1.49
CA PRO A 159 21.95 12.50 2.31
C PRO A 159 20.77 12.26 3.26
N THR A 160 20.93 12.60 4.54
CA THR A 160 19.83 12.52 5.53
C THR A 160 18.96 13.78 5.53
N SER A 161 19.39 14.84 4.85
CA SER A 161 18.64 16.06 4.69
C SER A 161 18.99 16.70 3.35
N VAL A 162 17.97 17.20 2.65
CA VAL A 162 18.09 18.06 1.47
C VAL A 162 17.30 19.35 1.70
N ASN A 163 17.26 20.22 0.71
CA ASN A 163 16.34 21.35 0.67
C ASN A 163 15.61 21.33 -0.68
N ASN A 164 14.50 20.59 -0.74
CA ASN A 164 13.69 20.47 -1.95
C ASN A 164 12.20 20.57 -1.63
N ALA A 165 11.60 21.72 -1.97
CA ALA A 165 10.17 21.96 -1.80
C ALA A 165 9.32 21.16 -2.81
N LYS A 166 9.88 20.85 -3.98
CA LYS A 166 9.28 19.98 -5.00
C LYS A 166 9.58 18.51 -4.72
N LEU A 167 9.07 17.64 -5.56
CA LEU A 167 9.37 16.22 -5.48
C LEU A 167 10.84 15.96 -5.87
N PRO A 168 11.52 14.99 -5.22
CA PRO A 168 12.86 14.58 -5.67
C PRO A 168 12.82 13.86 -7.03
N ASP A 169 13.82 14.15 -7.87
CA ASP A 169 13.93 13.61 -9.22
C ASP A 169 14.32 12.11 -9.18
N PRO A 170 13.46 11.18 -9.65
CA PRO A 170 13.79 9.76 -9.69
C PRO A 170 14.94 9.46 -10.67
N PHE A 171 15.21 10.32 -11.66
CA PHE A 171 16.23 10.13 -12.70
C PHE A 171 17.56 10.82 -12.37
N LYS A 172 17.77 11.27 -11.14
CA LYS A 172 19.04 11.80 -10.67
C LYS A 172 19.65 10.86 -9.62
N GLY A 173 20.78 10.25 -9.96
CA GLY A 173 21.53 9.36 -9.06
C GLY A 173 22.09 10.10 -7.84
N LEU A 174 22.51 9.34 -6.82
CA LEU A 174 23.15 9.90 -5.62
C LEU A 174 24.49 10.59 -5.94
N ASP A 175 25.17 10.14 -6.99
CA ASP A 175 26.37 10.77 -7.57
C ASP A 175 26.08 12.06 -8.36
N GLY A 176 24.81 12.42 -8.52
CA GLY A 176 24.35 13.57 -9.29
C GLY A 176 24.21 13.31 -10.79
N LYS A 177 24.55 12.11 -11.28
CA LYS A 177 24.41 11.72 -12.69
C LYS A 177 22.94 11.59 -13.07
N ARG A 178 22.62 11.98 -14.31
CA ARG A 178 21.30 11.74 -14.90
C ARG A 178 21.21 10.29 -15.40
N ILE A 179 20.13 9.60 -15.04
CA ILE A 179 19.79 8.27 -15.54
C ILE A 179 19.28 8.39 -16.98
N SER A 180 19.82 7.58 -17.88
CA SER A 180 19.63 7.68 -19.33
C SER A 180 19.36 6.34 -20.04
N THR A 181 19.63 5.21 -19.39
CA THR A 181 19.35 3.86 -19.92
C THR A 181 18.54 3.02 -18.94
N LYS A 182 17.93 1.94 -19.45
CA LYS A 182 17.22 0.95 -18.61
C LYS A 182 18.15 0.25 -17.61
N ASP A 183 19.39 -0.02 -18.00
CA ASP A 183 20.40 -0.62 -17.10
C ASP A 183 20.80 0.33 -15.96
N GLU A 184 20.88 1.63 -16.23
CA GLU A 184 21.13 2.63 -15.18
C GLU A 184 19.95 2.74 -14.22
N TRP A 185 18.71 2.54 -14.70
CA TRP A 185 17.54 2.49 -13.84
C TRP A 185 17.62 1.35 -12.82
N LYS A 186 18.16 0.18 -13.20
CA LYS A 186 18.39 -0.95 -12.28
C LYS A 186 19.14 -0.51 -11.02
N CYS A 187 20.27 0.17 -11.17
CA CYS A 187 21.03 0.65 -10.01
C CYS A 187 20.42 1.89 -9.36
N ARG A 188 19.73 2.74 -10.12
CA ARG A 188 18.98 3.85 -9.51
C ARG A 188 17.90 3.34 -8.56
N ARG A 189 17.18 2.29 -8.92
CA ARG A 189 16.19 1.63 -8.07
C ARG A 189 16.81 1.17 -6.75
N GLU A 190 18.01 0.58 -6.79
CA GLU A 190 18.74 0.16 -5.58
C GLU A 190 19.20 1.34 -4.70
N GLU A 191 19.59 2.47 -5.31
CA GLU A 191 19.85 3.70 -4.55
C GLU A 191 18.61 4.19 -3.82
N ILE A 192 17.45 4.21 -4.51
CA ILE A 192 16.18 4.61 -3.91
C ILE A 192 15.84 3.69 -2.73
N GLY A 193 15.91 2.37 -2.93
CA GLY A 193 15.70 1.38 -1.88
C GLY A 193 16.58 1.63 -0.66
N ALA A 194 17.88 1.87 -0.88
CA ALA A 194 18.83 2.16 0.20
C ALA A 194 18.50 3.47 0.95
N MET A 195 17.98 4.49 0.27
CA MET A 195 17.51 5.73 0.91
C MET A 195 16.34 5.44 1.87
N TYR A 196 15.38 4.63 1.43
CA TYR A 196 14.24 4.21 2.26
C TYR A 196 14.67 3.32 3.43
N GLU A 197 15.58 2.37 3.22
CA GLU A 197 16.14 1.54 4.29
C GLU A 197 16.89 2.39 5.33
N LYS A 198 17.67 3.39 4.91
CA LYS A 198 18.43 4.25 5.84
C LYS A 198 17.53 5.12 6.71
N ILE A 199 16.54 5.77 6.08
CA ILE A 199 15.81 6.89 6.69
C ILE A 199 14.43 6.49 7.21
N MET A 200 13.67 5.66 6.47
CA MET A 200 12.25 5.43 6.73
C MET A 200 11.95 4.05 7.32
N PHE A 201 12.52 2.98 6.79
CA PHE A 201 12.10 1.63 7.12
C PHE A 201 13.08 0.86 7.99
N GLY A 202 14.37 1.20 7.97
CA GLY A 202 15.42 0.33 8.49
C GLY A 202 15.85 -0.71 7.45
N GLN A 203 16.92 -1.44 7.74
CA GLN A 203 17.51 -2.40 6.82
C GLN A 203 16.59 -3.59 6.57
N LYS A 204 16.45 -4.00 5.31
CA LYS A 204 15.90 -5.31 4.90
C LYS A 204 17.07 -6.29 4.76
N PRO A 205 17.24 -7.25 5.68
CA PRO A 205 18.26 -8.29 5.52
C PRO A 205 18.01 -9.08 4.24
N ARG A 206 19.09 -9.40 3.52
CA ARG A 206 19.08 -10.18 2.27
C ARG A 206 19.87 -11.46 2.50
N ASN A 207 19.60 -12.48 1.70
CA ASN A 207 20.39 -13.73 1.65
C ASN A 207 20.60 -14.39 3.03
N PRO A 208 19.54 -14.77 3.75
CA PRO A 208 19.69 -15.56 4.98
C PRO A 208 20.45 -16.86 4.69
N GLU A 209 21.18 -17.37 5.69
CA GLU A 209 21.99 -18.61 5.57
C GLU A 209 21.20 -19.80 5.00
N LYS A 210 19.92 -19.93 5.39
CA LYS A 210 19.05 -21.00 4.90
C LYS A 210 17.58 -20.59 4.90
N VAL A 211 16.85 -20.97 3.85
CA VAL A 211 15.39 -20.95 3.80
C VAL A 211 14.89 -22.31 3.31
N GLU A 212 13.90 -22.88 4.00
CA GLU A 212 13.28 -24.15 3.67
C GLU A 212 11.76 -24.02 3.68
N GLY A 213 11.10 -24.77 2.79
CA GLY A 213 9.66 -24.89 2.74
C GLY A 213 9.20 -26.32 3.04
N SER A 214 8.05 -26.45 3.67
CA SER A 214 7.35 -27.73 3.84
C SER A 214 5.85 -27.50 3.63
N PHE A 215 5.26 -28.20 2.67
CA PHE A 215 3.86 -28.04 2.30
C PHE A 215 3.03 -29.25 2.71
N SER A 216 1.95 -29.02 3.46
CA SER A 216 0.99 -30.06 3.86
C SER A 216 -0.35 -29.43 4.24
N GLY A 217 -1.46 -30.07 3.84
CA GLY A 217 -2.81 -29.65 4.22
C GLY A 217 -3.15 -28.22 3.80
N GLY A 218 -2.69 -27.79 2.62
CA GLY A 218 -2.90 -26.42 2.13
C GLY A 218 -2.09 -25.35 2.85
N LYS A 219 -1.11 -25.72 3.69
CA LYS A 219 -0.25 -24.78 4.41
C LYS A 219 1.21 -24.97 4.03
N LEU A 220 1.87 -23.88 3.67
CA LEU A 220 3.32 -23.85 3.49
C LEU A 220 3.95 -23.31 4.78
N LYS A 221 4.73 -24.15 5.46
CA LYS A 221 5.61 -23.73 6.53
C LYS A 221 6.92 -23.21 5.94
N VAL A 222 7.28 -21.98 6.31
CA VAL A 222 8.53 -21.31 5.94
C VAL A 222 9.46 -21.34 7.14
N SER A 223 10.61 -22.00 7.00
CA SER A 223 11.66 -22.04 8.02
C SER A 223 12.86 -21.24 7.55
N VAL A 224 13.35 -20.32 8.38
CA VAL A 224 14.49 -19.45 8.05
C VAL A 224 15.55 -19.56 9.13
N THR A 225 16.80 -19.81 8.71
CA THR A 225 17.99 -19.77 9.56
C THR A 225 18.89 -18.64 9.10
N ASP A 226 19.29 -17.80 10.04
CA ASP A 226 20.27 -16.73 9.80
C ASP A 226 20.93 -16.31 11.11
N LYS A 227 22.21 -15.91 11.05
CA LYS A 227 23.01 -15.47 12.21
C LYS A 227 22.97 -16.47 13.37
N GLY A 228 23.01 -17.76 13.06
CA GLY A 228 22.95 -18.85 14.05
C GLY A 228 21.61 -19.01 14.79
N LYS A 229 20.53 -18.36 14.32
CA LYS A 229 19.17 -18.48 14.87
C LYS A 229 18.23 -19.06 13.83
N SER A 230 17.13 -19.67 14.26
CA SER A 230 16.09 -20.19 13.36
C SER A 230 14.70 -19.80 13.83
N ILE A 231 13.83 -19.47 12.88
CA ILE A 231 12.41 -19.19 13.09
C ILE A 231 11.58 -19.96 12.06
N SER A 232 10.27 -20.01 12.29
CA SER A 232 9.34 -20.44 11.25
C SER A 232 8.01 -19.73 11.37
N PHE A 233 7.38 -19.47 10.23
CA PHE A 233 6.00 -19.00 10.12
C PHE A 233 5.30 -19.78 9.00
N SER A 234 4.03 -19.52 8.73
CA SER A 234 3.30 -20.26 7.70
C SER A 234 2.36 -19.37 6.90
N VAL A 235 2.12 -19.76 5.66
CA VAL A 235 1.07 -19.20 4.80
C VAL A 235 0.08 -20.29 4.43
N SER A 236 -1.18 -19.92 4.22
CA SER A 236 -2.19 -20.83 3.69
C SER A 236 -2.35 -20.60 2.20
N ILE A 237 -2.49 -21.68 1.43
CA ILE A 237 -2.61 -21.66 -0.02
C ILE A 237 -3.95 -22.30 -0.38
N SER A 238 -4.77 -21.56 -1.14
CA SER A 238 -6.06 -22.01 -1.66
C SER A 238 -6.08 -21.90 -3.18
N GLY A 239 -6.72 -22.87 -3.85
CA GLY A 239 -6.83 -22.90 -5.30
C GLY A 239 -5.53 -23.21 -6.06
N GLY A 240 -4.48 -23.67 -5.37
CA GLY A 240 -3.19 -24.08 -5.95
C GLY A 240 -3.32 -25.17 -7.04
N GLY A 241 -2.32 -25.27 -7.90
CA GLY A 241 -2.20 -26.30 -8.93
C GLY A 241 -1.57 -27.59 -8.39
N THR A 242 -0.89 -28.30 -9.27
CA THR A 242 0.00 -29.42 -8.90
C THR A 242 1.44 -29.05 -9.24
N LYS A 243 2.41 -29.86 -8.79
CA LYS A 243 3.81 -29.72 -9.19
C LYS A 243 4.03 -29.64 -10.70
N ASP A 244 3.30 -30.45 -11.47
CA ASP A 244 3.44 -30.53 -12.93
C ASP A 244 2.58 -29.49 -13.68
N LYS A 245 1.60 -28.90 -12.98
CA LYS A 245 0.70 -27.87 -13.52
C LYS A 245 0.50 -26.80 -12.45
N PRO A 246 1.56 -26.05 -12.11
CA PRO A 246 1.46 -24.99 -11.12
C PRO A 246 0.54 -23.88 -11.65
N LYS A 247 -0.06 -23.12 -10.74
CA LYS A 247 -0.87 -21.95 -11.08
C LYS A 247 -0.20 -20.66 -10.64
N PRO A 248 -0.39 -19.56 -11.36
CA PRO A 248 -0.08 -18.23 -10.85
C PRO A 248 -0.71 -18.00 -9.48
N GLY A 249 -0.10 -17.15 -8.65
CA GLY A 249 -0.54 -16.92 -7.26
C GLY A 249 -0.66 -15.45 -6.93
N ILE A 250 -1.55 -15.10 -6.00
CA ILE A 250 -1.59 -13.77 -5.37
C ILE A 250 -1.32 -13.93 -3.87
N ILE A 251 -0.29 -13.25 -3.38
CA ILE A 251 0.03 -13.14 -1.96
C ILE A 251 -0.84 -12.01 -1.36
N GLY A 252 -1.86 -12.40 -0.61
CA GLY A 252 -2.75 -11.48 0.08
C GLY A 252 -2.32 -11.27 1.53
N PHE A 253 -2.08 -10.03 1.93
CA PHE A 253 -1.92 -9.68 3.34
C PHE A 253 -3.24 -9.89 4.09
N ALA A 254 -3.33 -10.98 4.84
CA ALA A 254 -4.49 -11.39 5.60
C ALA A 254 -4.32 -11.09 7.10
N SER A 255 -5.37 -10.58 7.75
CA SER A 255 -5.49 -10.66 9.21
C SER A 255 -6.56 -11.71 9.56
N PHE A 256 -6.43 -12.34 10.74
CA PHE A 256 -7.46 -13.19 11.35
C PHE A 256 -8.04 -14.30 10.44
N GLY A 257 -7.20 -14.94 9.62
CA GLY A 257 -7.61 -16.10 8.81
C GLY A 257 -8.36 -15.77 7.51
N GLY A 258 -8.42 -14.50 7.08
CA GLY A 258 -8.97 -14.10 5.79
C GLY A 258 -8.02 -14.33 4.58
N CYS A 259 -8.42 -13.84 3.41
CA CYS A 259 -7.71 -14.01 2.13
C CYS A 259 -7.09 -12.72 1.60
N GLY A 260 -6.81 -11.77 2.50
CA GLY A 260 -6.45 -10.41 2.13
C GLY A 260 -7.63 -9.61 1.56
N SER A 261 -7.34 -8.39 1.05
CA SER A 261 -8.39 -7.42 0.70
C SER A 261 -9.14 -7.74 -0.59
N LEU A 262 -8.55 -8.49 -1.52
CA LEU A 262 -9.25 -8.94 -2.73
C LEU A 262 -10.17 -10.13 -2.44
N GLY A 263 -9.91 -10.90 -1.38
CA GLY A 263 -10.84 -11.91 -0.89
C GLY A 263 -11.24 -12.94 -1.94
N ALA A 264 -12.52 -13.32 -1.93
CA ALA A 264 -13.10 -14.20 -2.95
C ALA A 264 -13.21 -13.56 -4.34
N SER A 265 -12.91 -12.26 -4.50
CA SER A 265 -12.93 -11.62 -5.82
C SER A 265 -11.90 -12.25 -6.76
N THR A 266 -10.88 -12.93 -6.23
CA THR A 266 -9.93 -13.69 -7.06
C THR A 266 -10.48 -15.04 -7.54
N ASN A 267 -11.63 -15.49 -7.03
CA ASN A 267 -12.23 -16.76 -7.44
C ASN A 267 -12.59 -16.71 -8.92
N GLY A 268 -12.18 -17.75 -9.66
CA GLY A 268 -12.41 -17.83 -11.10
C GLY A 268 -11.45 -16.99 -11.96
N LEU A 269 -10.50 -16.26 -11.37
CA LEU A 269 -9.47 -15.54 -12.11
C LEU A 269 -8.27 -16.41 -12.52
N GLY A 270 -8.33 -17.73 -12.33
CA GLY A 270 -7.23 -18.64 -12.72
C GLY A 270 -6.00 -18.62 -11.81
N VAL A 271 -6.04 -17.88 -10.70
CA VAL A 271 -4.94 -17.72 -9.76
C VAL A 271 -5.22 -18.41 -8.42
N ALA A 272 -4.16 -18.88 -7.76
CA ALA A 272 -4.20 -19.32 -6.37
C ALA A 272 -4.11 -18.12 -5.41
N MET A 273 -4.67 -18.25 -4.21
CA MET A 273 -4.55 -17.23 -3.16
C MET A 273 -3.65 -17.75 -2.03
N ILE A 274 -2.65 -16.95 -1.69
CA ILE A 274 -1.64 -17.23 -0.67
C ILE A 274 -1.86 -16.23 0.48
N SER A 275 -2.51 -16.67 1.54
CA SER A 275 -2.80 -15.83 2.71
C SER A 275 -1.57 -15.68 3.59
N PHE A 276 -0.97 -14.49 3.56
CA PHE A 276 0.17 -14.09 4.39
C PHE A 276 -0.32 -13.32 5.61
N ASN A 277 -0.08 -13.86 6.81
CA ASN A 277 -0.38 -13.16 8.06
C ASN A 277 0.85 -12.34 8.52
N PRO A 278 0.81 -11.00 8.44
CA PRO A 278 1.94 -10.17 8.81
C PRO A 278 2.32 -10.27 10.30
N ASP A 279 1.38 -10.62 11.17
CA ASP A 279 1.61 -10.73 12.61
C ASP A 279 2.51 -11.93 12.96
N ASP A 280 2.55 -12.99 12.13
CA ASP A 280 3.45 -14.12 12.37
C ASP A 280 4.92 -13.74 12.13
N VAL A 281 5.15 -12.70 11.32
CA VAL A 281 6.48 -12.19 10.98
C VAL A 281 6.86 -11.01 11.87
N ALA A 282 5.96 -10.04 12.00
CA ALA A 282 6.19 -8.79 12.73
C ALA A 282 4.86 -8.13 13.12
N PRO A 283 4.31 -8.44 14.31
CA PRO A 283 3.14 -7.74 14.85
C PRO A 283 3.36 -6.23 14.92
N GLU A 284 2.29 -5.44 14.78
CA GLU A 284 2.37 -3.96 14.71
C GLU A 284 2.92 -3.30 15.98
N ASN A 285 2.83 -3.96 17.13
CA ASN A 285 3.45 -3.53 18.39
C ASN A 285 4.94 -3.94 18.51
N GLY A 286 5.45 -4.69 17.53
CA GLY A 286 6.83 -5.19 17.43
C GLY A 286 7.03 -6.60 17.99
N GLY A 287 8.19 -7.19 17.70
CA GLY A 287 8.45 -8.61 17.97
C GLY A 287 8.11 -9.49 16.76
N GLY A 288 7.83 -10.77 16.96
CA GLY A 288 7.59 -11.72 15.85
C GLY A 288 8.88 -12.31 15.26
N SER A 289 8.71 -13.23 14.31
CA SER A 289 9.79 -14.05 13.74
C SER A 289 10.96 -13.22 13.20
N PHE A 290 10.68 -12.10 12.54
CA PHE A 290 11.72 -11.22 12.00
C PHE A 290 12.65 -10.67 13.10
N PHE A 291 12.08 -10.13 14.17
CA PHE A 291 12.85 -9.50 15.24
C PHE A 291 13.50 -10.52 16.19
N GLN A 292 13.03 -11.77 16.20
CA GLN A 292 13.73 -12.88 16.88
C GLN A 292 15.07 -13.19 16.18
N LEU A 293 15.09 -13.26 14.85
CA LEU A 293 16.32 -13.40 14.07
C LEU A 293 17.21 -12.15 14.22
N TYR A 294 16.65 -10.98 13.88
CA TYR A 294 17.40 -9.73 13.70
C TYR A 294 17.30 -8.77 14.90
N GLY A 295 17.24 -9.31 16.13
CA GLY A 295 17.14 -8.53 17.36
C GLY A 295 18.13 -7.34 17.42
N GLY A 296 17.69 -6.22 17.98
CA GLY A 296 18.45 -4.95 17.97
C GLY A 296 18.32 -4.13 16.69
N SER A 297 17.59 -4.64 15.68
CA SER A 297 17.21 -3.87 14.49
C SER A 297 16.28 -2.70 14.84
N ASP A 298 16.49 -1.56 14.19
CA ASP A 298 15.59 -0.40 14.22
C ASP A 298 14.51 -0.46 13.12
N ALA A 299 14.43 -1.58 12.40
CA ALA A 299 13.47 -1.77 11.32
C ALA A 299 12.01 -1.61 11.77
N GLY A 300 11.22 -1.02 10.88
CA GLY A 300 9.78 -1.00 10.99
C GLY A 300 9.15 -2.33 10.58
N THR A 301 7.91 -2.57 11.00
CA THR A 301 7.18 -3.80 10.70
C THR A 301 6.90 -3.94 9.22
N ALA A 302 6.75 -2.84 8.47
CA ALA A 302 6.43 -2.91 7.04
C ALA A 302 7.56 -3.53 6.19
N ILE A 303 8.82 -3.20 6.48
CA ILE A 303 9.96 -3.82 5.80
C ILE A 303 10.22 -5.24 6.30
N ALA A 304 9.86 -5.54 7.56
CA ALA A 304 9.86 -6.90 8.08
C ALA A 304 8.81 -7.78 7.37
N TRP A 305 7.64 -7.23 7.02
CA TRP A 305 6.64 -7.94 6.22
C TRP A 305 7.12 -8.18 4.79
N ALA A 306 7.73 -7.18 4.16
CA ALA A 306 8.36 -7.35 2.85
C ALA A 306 9.44 -8.45 2.88
N TRP A 307 10.27 -8.48 3.92
CA TRP A 307 11.20 -9.59 4.16
C TRP A 307 10.46 -10.93 4.27
N GLY A 308 9.39 -10.99 5.06
CA GLY A 308 8.58 -12.20 5.23
C GLY A 308 8.07 -12.75 3.91
N ILE A 309 7.56 -11.88 3.03
CA ILE A 309 7.11 -12.25 1.69
C ILE A 309 8.27 -12.78 0.84
N SER A 310 9.44 -12.12 0.86
CA SER A 310 10.62 -12.64 0.15
C SER A 310 10.99 -14.06 0.60
N ARG A 311 10.86 -14.36 1.90
CA ARG A 311 11.10 -15.72 2.42
C ARG A 311 10.00 -16.72 2.05
N VAL A 312 8.76 -16.26 1.84
CA VAL A 312 7.68 -17.09 1.28
C VAL A 312 8.03 -17.49 -0.14
N ILE A 313 8.51 -16.56 -0.97
CA ILE A 313 8.93 -16.84 -2.35
C ILE A 313 10.10 -17.83 -2.36
N ASP A 314 11.13 -17.61 -1.54
CA ASP A 314 12.27 -18.54 -1.39
C ASP A 314 11.82 -19.97 -1.01
N ALA A 315 10.78 -20.09 -0.18
CA ALA A 315 10.25 -21.38 0.26
C ALA A 315 9.37 -22.05 -0.82
N LEU A 316 8.59 -21.26 -1.57
CA LEU A 316 7.79 -21.75 -2.70
C LEU A 316 8.68 -22.31 -3.81
N GLU A 317 9.79 -21.63 -4.14
CA GLU A 317 10.79 -22.10 -5.11
C GLU A 317 11.30 -23.51 -4.80
N LYS A 318 11.43 -23.82 -3.49
CA LYS A 318 11.95 -25.10 -2.99
C LYS A 318 10.85 -26.13 -2.73
N THR A 319 9.58 -25.77 -2.91
CA THR A 319 8.43 -26.62 -2.57
C THR A 319 7.43 -26.67 -3.73
N PRO A 320 7.81 -27.26 -4.88
CA PRO A 320 6.94 -27.31 -6.05
C PRO A 320 5.63 -28.09 -5.81
N GLU A 321 5.57 -28.93 -4.78
CA GLU A 321 4.35 -29.61 -4.32
C GLU A 321 3.26 -28.62 -3.85
N ALA A 322 3.59 -27.36 -3.58
CA ALA A 322 2.63 -26.30 -3.31
C ALA A 322 1.80 -25.91 -4.55
N GLY A 323 2.23 -26.31 -5.76
CA GLY A 323 1.48 -26.08 -7.00
C GLY A 323 1.37 -24.61 -7.39
N ILE A 324 2.35 -23.80 -7.02
CA ILE A 324 2.40 -22.36 -7.31
C ILE A 324 3.49 -22.08 -8.33
N ASP A 325 3.14 -21.29 -9.34
CA ASP A 325 4.08 -20.74 -10.30
C ASP A 325 4.69 -19.47 -9.72
N VAL A 326 5.96 -19.58 -9.32
CA VAL A 326 6.69 -18.50 -8.64
C VAL A 326 7.05 -17.35 -9.57
N HIS A 327 7.02 -17.54 -10.90
CA HIS A 327 7.28 -16.48 -11.86
C HIS A 327 6.06 -15.59 -12.13
N HIS A 328 4.87 -16.04 -11.73
CA HIS A 328 3.60 -15.34 -11.90
C HIS A 328 2.95 -15.09 -10.53
N LEU A 329 3.64 -14.30 -9.71
CA LEU A 329 3.18 -13.89 -8.38
C LEU A 329 2.67 -12.44 -8.36
N GLY A 330 1.46 -12.26 -7.86
CA GLY A 330 0.93 -10.96 -7.45
C GLY A 330 1.08 -10.74 -5.94
N VAL A 331 1.03 -9.49 -5.47
CA VAL A 331 0.90 -9.14 -4.05
C VAL A 331 -0.19 -8.07 -3.86
N THR A 332 -0.99 -8.21 -2.82
CA THR A 332 -2.09 -7.26 -2.52
C THR A 332 -2.32 -7.08 -1.02
N GLY A 333 -2.91 -5.95 -0.67
CA GLY A 333 -3.41 -5.66 0.66
C GLY A 333 -4.16 -4.33 0.68
N CYS A 334 -4.96 -4.09 1.72
CA CYS A 334 -5.67 -2.82 1.89
C CYS A 334 -5.17 -2.02 3.10
N SER A 335 -5.22 -0.69 3.04
CA SER A 335 -4.91 0.19 4.16
C SER A 335 -3.45 0.02 4.61
N ARG A 336 -3.19 -0.26 5.89
CA ARG A 336 -1.87 -0.63 6.43
C ARG A 336 -1.22 -1.81 5.68
N HIS A 337 -2.02 -2.79 5.25
CA HIS A 337 -1.54 -3.89 4.42
C HIS A 337 -1.34 -3.49 2.96
N GLY A 338 -2.05 -2.46 2.49
CA GLY A 338 -1.76 -1.80 1.21
C GLY A 338 -0.36 -1.20 1.21
N LYS A 339 0.03 -0.51 2.30
CA LYS A 339 1.41 -0.05 2.52
C LYS A 339 2.39 -1.22 2.45
N GLY A 340 2.11 -2.30 3.18
CA GLY A 340 2.91 -3.53 3.20
C GLY A 340 3.08 -4.17 1.81
N SER A 341 2.00 -4.28 1.03
CA SER A 341 2.03 -4.85 -0.32
C SER A 341 2.85 -4.00 -1.30
N LEU A 342 2.75 -2.67 -1.22
CA LEU A 342 3.59 -1.77 -2.00
C LEU A 342 5.08 -1.94 -1.64
N ILE A 343 5.39 -1.99 -0.35
CA ILE A 343 6.77 -2.14 0.13
C ILE A 343 7.33 -3.53 -0.25
N ALA A 344 6.53 -4.60 -0.15
CA ALA A 344 6.92 -5.92 -0.62
C ALA A 344 7.20 -5.91 -2.12
N GLY A 345 6.30 -5.35 -2.92
CA GLY A 345 6.49 -5.18 -4.36
C GLY A 345 7.71 -4.32 -4.71
N ALA A 346 7.98 -3.25 -3.96
CA ALA A 346 9.13 -2.39 -4.19
C ALA A 346 10.46 -3.10 -3.89
N PHE A 347 10.52 -3.93 -2.86
CA PHE A 347 11.75 -4.57 -2.36
C PHE A 347 11.92 -6.05 -2.74
N ASP A 348 11.08 -6.59 -3.64
CA ASP A 348 11.25 -7.92 -4.22
C ASP A 348 10.84 -7.91 -5.70
N GLU A 349 11.83 -8.07 -6.59
CA GLU A 349 11.64 -8.05 -8.05
C GLU A 349 11.00 -9.32 -8.60
N ARG A 350 10.83 -10.38 -7.79
CA ARG A 350 10.14 -11.62 -8.19
C ARG A 350 8.62 -11.48 -8.25
N ILE A 351 8.06 -10.38 -7.72
CA ILE A 351 6.62 -10.12 -7.73
C ILE A 351 6.23 -9.45 -9.05
N ALA A 352 5.57 -10.19 -9.94
CA ALA A 352 5.17 -9.72 -11.26
C ALA A 352 4.08 -8.63 -11.24
N LEU A 353 3.15 -8.68 -10.28
CA LEU A 353 2.03 -7.74 -10.16
C LEU A 353 1.87 -7.21 -8.73
N VAL A 354 1.85 -5.90 -8.56
CA VAL A 354 1.66 -5.25 -7.25
C VAL A 354 0.33 -4.50 -7.22
N ILE A 355 -0.54 -4.82 -6.25
CA ILE A 355 -1.89 -4.23 -6.10
C ILE A 355 -2.08 -3.61 -4.70
N PRO A 356 -1.53 -2.42 -4.43
CA PRO A 356 -1.81 -1.70 -3.20
C PRO A 356 -3.21 -1.09 -3.26
N GLN A 357 -4.09 -1.49 -2.34
CA GLN A 357 -5.44 -0.94 -2.21
C GLN A 357 -5.50 0.06 -1.06
N GLU A 358 -5.97 1.28 -1.31
CA GLU A 358 -6.30 2.30 -0.32
C GLU A 358 -5.16 2.50 0.71
N SER A 359 -3.92 2.49 0.20
CA SER A 359 -2.71 2.41 1.04
C SER A 359 -2.42 3.71 1.79
N GLY A 360 -2.81 4.86 1.22
CA GLY A 360 -2.68 6.18 1.82
C GLY A 360 -1.23 6.54 2.23
N SER A 361 -1.13 7.38 3.25
CA SER A 361 0.13 7.85 3.85
C SER A 361 1.12 6.74 4.21
N GLY A 362 2.37 6.80 3.74
CA GLY A 362 3.35 5.73 3.92
C GLY A 362 3.21 4.53 2.96
N GLY A 363 2.14 4.51 2.17
CA GLY A 363 2.03 3.80 0.90
C GLY A 363 2.12 4.79 -0.26
N ALA A 364 1.11 4.84 -1.12
CA ALA A 364 1.09 5.62 -2.34
C ALA A 364 0.56 7.06 -2.20
N SER A 365 0.92 7.79 -1.13
CA SER A 365 0.56 9.20 -0.94
C SER A 365 1.78 10.06 -0.61
N LEU A 366 1.95 11.19 -1.30
CA LEU A 366 3.14 12.04 -1.16
C LEU A 366 3.21 12.75 0.20
N TRP A 367 4.33 12.60 0.92
CA TRP A 367 4.58 13.26 2.20
C TRP A 367 4.52 14.78 2.10
N ARG A 368 5.17 15.36 1.07
CA ARG A 368 5.14 16.81 0.85
C ARG A 368 3.73 17.34 0.59
N SER A 369 2.93 16.60 -0.18
CA SER A 369 1.54 16.97 -0.48
C SER A 369 0.64 16.84 0.75
N ILE A 370 0.80 15.78 1.55
CA ILE A 370 0.11 15.60 2.83
C ILE A 370 0.37 16.81 3.74
N ALA A 371 1.65 17.18 3.89
CA ALA A 371 2.04 18.30 4.73
C ALA A 371 1.46 19.63 4.23
N GLN A 372 1.43 19.85 2.91
CA GLN A 372 0.79 21.03 2.33
C GLN A 372 -0.72 21.07 2.62
N VAL A 373 -1.44 19.97 2.38
CA VAL A 373 -2.89 19.89 2.62
C VAL A 373 -3.21 20.16 4.08
N ASN A 374 -2.49 19.52 5.02
CA ASN A 374 -2.70 19.72 6.45
C ASN A 374 -2.40 21.17 6.89
N ARG A 375 -1.34 21.80 6.34
CA ARG A 375 -1.07 23.23 6.58
C ARG A 375 -2.18 24.13 6.07
N GLN A 376 -2.71 23.87 4.87
CA GLN A 376 -3.81 24.64 4.28
C GLN A 376 -5.12 24.50 5.08
N LYS A 377 -5.37 23.31 5.65
CA LYS A 377 -6.53 23.05 6.52
C LYS A 377 -6.34 23.57 7.94
N GLY A 378 -5.10 23.88 8.36
CA GLY A 378 -4.77 24.30 9.72
C GLY A 378 -4.98 23.22 10.78
N THR A 379 -5.14 21.95 10.38
CA THR A 379 -5.40 20.80 11.25
C THR A 379 -4.90 19.51 10.58
N GLN A 380 -4.82 18.42 11.34
CA GLN A 380 -4.60 17.09 10.80
C GLN A 380 -5.85 16.62 10.05
N PHE A 381 -5.80 16.63 8.72
CA PHE A 381 -6.90 16.25 7.83
C PHE A 381 -6.62 14.94 7.10
N VAL A 382 -5.42 14.82 6.53
CA VAL A 382 -4.85 13.59 5.94
C VAL A 382 -3.84 13.00 6.91
N GLN A 383 -3.68 11.67 7.01
CA GLN A 383 -2.70 11.04 7.90
C GLN A 383 -1.26 11.58 7.68
N GLY A 384 -0.72 12.29 8.67
CA GLY A 384 0.63 12.88 8.64
C GLY A 384 1.73 11.89 8.98
N LEU A 385 2.98 12.33 8.84
CA LEU A 385 4.17 11.50 9.06
C LEU A 385 4.27 11.06 10.53
N ALA A 386 4.08 11.98 11.49
CA ALA A 386 4.07 11.64 12.91
C ALA A 386 2.91 10.69 13.29
N SER A 387 1.73 10.87 12.70
CA SER A 387 0.57 9.99 12.92
C SER A 387 0.87 8.58 12.44
N ALA A 388 1.29 8.44 11.18
CA ALA A 388 1.65 7.15 10.60
C ALA A 388 2.82 6.48 11.33
N GLY A 389 3.79 7.26 11.82
CA GLY A 389 4.93 6.76 12.59
C GLY A 389 4.64 6.39 14.05
N THR A 390 3.43 6.67 14.56
CA THR A 390 3.04 6.37 15.95
C THR A 390 1.82 5.45 16.08
N GLU A 391 0.94 5.38 15.07
CA GLU A 391 -0.20 4.45 15.02
C GLU A 391 0.23 2.98 14.93
N GLY A 392 1.34 2.73 14.24
CA GLY A 392 1.97 1.41 14.17
C GLY A 392 3.47 1.57 14.06
N ARG A 393 4.20 0.48 14.30
CA ARG A 393 5.66 0.46 14.11
C ARG A 393 6.06 0.24 12.64
N TRP A 394 5.25 0.70 11.67
CA TRP A 394 5.46 0.46 10.23
C TRP A 394 6.79 1.01 9.72
N MET A 395 7.21 2.16 10.25
CA MET A 395 8.47 2.82 9.96
C MET A 395 9.42 2.74 11.17
N LYS A 396 10.72 2.96 10.93
CA LYS A 396 11.68 3.10 12.03
C LYS A 396 11.34 4.29 12.91
N SER A 397 11.58 4.16 14.21
CA SER A 397 11.11 5.11 15.22
C SER A 397 11.62 6.55 15.04
N SER A 398 12.80 6.72 14.42
CA SER A 398 13.39 8.04 14.15
C SER A 398 12.75 8.76 12.97
N PHE A 399 12.01 8.07 12.09
CA PHE A 399 11.42 8.68 10.88
C PHE A 399 10.45 9.80 11.24
N LYS A 400 9.70 9.68 12.34
CA LYS A 400 8.79 10.71 12.85
C LYS A 400 9.44 12.10 13.06
N ASN A 401 10.76 12.17 13.17
CA ASN A 401 11.48 13.43 13.35
C ASN A 401 11.50 14.31 12.07
N TYR A 402 11.04 13.78 10.94
CA TYR A 402 10.83 14.52 9.69
C TYR A 402 9.44 15.14 9.57
N ASP A 403 8.54 14.92 10.53
CA ASP A 403 7.23 15.56 10.55
C ASP A 403 7.37 17.09 10.59
N GLY A 404 6.66 17.77 9.70
CA GLY A 404 6.77 19.22 9.47
C GLY A 404 8.04 19.65 8.72
N LYS A 405 8.90 18.71 8.31
CA LYS A 405 10.15 18.92 7.56
C LYS A 405 10.22 18.01 6.33
N GLU A 406 9.08 17.65 5.74
CA GLU A 406 8.99 16.68 4.65
C GLU A 406 9.82 17.10 3.42
N THR A 407 10.00 18.41 3.21
CA THR A 407 10.85 18.97 2.15
C THR A 407 12.34 18.72 2.33
N THR A 408 12.77 18.23 3.51
CA THR A 408 14.15 17.82 3.77
C THR A 408 14.41 16.35 3.49
N LEU A 409 13.38 15.54 3.22
CA LEU A 409 13.57 14.14 2.82
C LEU A 409 14.17 14.06 1.41
N PRO A 410 15.19 13.21 1.16
CA PRO A 410 15.78 13.10 -0.17
C PRO A 410 14.94 12.27 -1.15
N PHE A 411 13.82 11.71 -0.70
CA PHE A 411 12.82 10.97 -1.48
C PHE A 411 11.41 11.49 -1.18
N ASP A 412 10.43 11.02 -1.97
CA ASP A 412 9.01 11.02 -1.64
C ASP A 412 8.36 9.77 -2.24
N GLN A 413 7.10 9.48 -1.88
CA GLN A 413 6.47 8.17 -2.15
C GLN A 413 6.33 7.80 -3.64
N HIS A 414 6.41 8.75 -4.57
CA HIS A 414 6.47 8.44 -5.99
C HIS A 414 7.71 7.62 -6.36
N MET A 415 8.83 7.80 -5.63
CA MET A 415 10.05 7.03 -5.84
C MET A 415 9.94 5.61 -5.31
N LEU A 416 9.39 5.38 -4.12
CA LEU A 416 9.09 4.03 -3.63
C LEU A 416 8.16 3.30 -4.59
N THR A 417 7.10 4.00 -5.01
CA THR A 417 6.10 3.47 -5.95
C THR A 417 6.73 3.11 -7.29
N ALA A 418 7.64 3.94 -7.79
CA ALA A 418 8.36 3.69 -9.03
C ALA A 418 9.34 2.50 -8.97
N MET A 419 9.80 2.05 -7.79
CA MET A 419 10.67 0.87 -7.67
C MET A 419 10.00 -0.43 -8.15
N VAL A 420 8.68 -0.43 -8.35
CA VAL A 420 7.99 -1.56 -8.97
C VAL A 420 8.35 -1.68 -10.46
N ALA A 421 8.63 -0.56 -11.14
CA ALA A 421 8.95 -0.57 -12.56
C ALA A 421 10.25 -1.36 -12.83
N PRO A 422 10.26 -2.27 -13.83
CA PRO A 422 9.31 -2.35 -14.94
C PRO A 422 8.08 -3.26 -14.74
N ARG A 423 7.90 -3.86 -13.56
CA ARG A 423 6.81 -4.80 -13.27
C ARG A 423 5.47 -4.09 -13.17
N ALA A 424 4.39 -4.86 -13.19
CA ALA A 424 3.04 -4.30 -13.23
C ALA A 424 2.62 -3.73 -11.88
N LEU A 425 1.98 -2.56 -11.92
CA LEU A 425 1.49 -1.85 -10.74
C LEU A 425 0.07 -1.34 -10.98
N LEU A 426 -0.85 -1.83 -10.16
CA LEU A 426 -2.24 -1.38 -10.11
C LEU A 426 -2.51 -0.73 -8.73
N LEU A 427 -2.52 0.58 -8.69
CA LEU A 427 -2.89 1.35 -7.50
C LEU A 427 -4.40 1.56 -7.49
N LEU A 428 -5.07 1.09 -6.44
CA LEU A 428 -6.49 1.28 -6.22
C LEU A 428 -6.68 2.20 -5.02
N ASP A 429 -7.44 3.27 -5.14
CA ASP A 429 -7.58 4.26 -4.07
C ASP A 429 -9.02 4.76 -3.89
N ASN A 430 -9.28 5.39 -2.75
CA ASN A 430 -10.61 5.79 -2.34
C ASN A 430 -10.69 7.26 -1.94
N GLN A 431 -11.40 8.05 -2.75
CA GLN A 431 -11.59 9.48 -2.52
C GLN A 431 -12.60 9.80 -1.40
N SER A 432 -13.33 8.80 -0.87
CA SER A 432 -14.32 9.03 0.19
C SER A 432 -13.72 9.11 1.60
N PHE A 433 -12.41 8.91 1.75
CA PHE A 433 -11.72 8.94 3.04
C PHE A 433 -10.60 9.96 3.06
N ASP A 434 -10.88 11.13 3.65
CA ASP A 434 -9.92 12.23 3.82
C ASP A 434 -8.58 11.77 4.43
N TRP A 435 -8.64 10.80 5.34
CA TRP A 435 -7.47 10.24 6.03
C TRP A 435 -6.45 9.60 5.08
N LEU A 436 -6.91 9.01 3.97
CA LEU A 436 -6.05 8.41 2.94
C LEU A 436 -5.37 9.48 2.09
N GLY A 437 -6.02 10.64 1.94
CA GLY A 437 -5.49 11.77 1.19
C GLY A 437 -5.68 11.64 -0.31
N GLU A 438 -6.92 11.84 -0.79
CA GLU A 438 -7.29 11.82 -2.21
C GLU A 438 -6.27 12.56 -3.10
N VAL A 439 -5.99 13.82 -2.75
CA VAL A 439 -5.08 14.69 -3.51
C VAL A 439 -3.62 14.20 -3.45
N PRO A 440 -3.02 13.99 -2.25
CA PRO A 440 -1.68 13.40 -2.16
C PRO A 440 -1.49 12.07 -2.88
N SER A 441 -2.50 11.20 -2.90
CA SER A 441 -2.43 9.92 -3.60
C SER A 441 -2.53 10.08 -5.11
N ASN A 442 -3.44 10.93 -5.59
CA ASN A 442 -3.56 11.23 -7.02
C ASN A 442 -2.24 11.81 -7.56
N TYR A 443 -1.63 12.70 -6.79
CA TYR A 443 -0.36 13.32 -7.14
C TYR A 443 0.79 12.31 -7.13
N CYS A 444 0.80 11.38 -6.17
CA CYS A 444 1.73 10.25 -6.18
C CYS A 444 1.56 9.43 -7.46
N GLY A 445 0.31 9.06 -7.77
CA GLY A 445 -0.06 8.28 -8.94
C GLY A 445 0.43 8.89 -10.26
N ASN A 446 0.31 10.21 -10.41
CA ASN A 446 0.82 10.95 -11.57
C ASN A 446 2.35 11.05 -11.59
N ALA A 447 3.00 11.26 -10.43
CA ALA A 447 4.44 11.43 -10.35
C ALA A 447 5.21 10.11 -10.60
N SER A 448 4.71 8.97 -10.11
CA SER A 448 5.32 7.65 -10.38
C SER A 448 5.13 7.18 -11.81
N LEU A 449 4.02 7.56 -12.49
CA LEU A 449 3.81 7.27 -13.92
C LEU A 449 4.98 7.78 -14.79
N GLU A 450 5.67 8.85 -14.38
CA GLU A 450 6.79 9.39 -15.16
C GLU A 450 7.94 8.38 -15.32
N VAL A 451 8.17 7.47 -14.37
CA VAL A 451 9.17 6.40 -14.52
C VAL A 451 8.70 5.33 -15.52
N PHE A 452 7.42 4.97 -15.50
CA PHE A 452 6.84 4.04 -16.47
C PHE A 452 6.88 4.60 -17.90
N LYS A 453 6.59 5.91 -18.06
CA LYS A 453 6.81 6.63 -19.34
C LYS A 453 8.25 6.60 -19.79
N ALA A 454 9.17 6.84 -18.85
CA ALA A 454 10.59 6.87 -19.17
C ALA A 454 11.11 5.51 -19.66
N LEU A 455 10.54 4.41 -19.16
CA LEU A 455 10.87 3.05 -19.56
C LEU A 455 10.11 2.57 -20.81
N GLY A 456 9.09 3.31 -21.26
CA GLY A 456 8.22 2.97 -22.40
C GLY A 456 7.29 1.79 -22.12
N ILE A 457 6.72 1.74 -20.91
CA ILE A 457 5.89 0.63 -20.39
C ILE A 457 4.66 1.18 -19.65
N GLU A 458 4.04 2.24 -20.17
CA GLU A 458 2.86 2.86 -19.55
C GLU A 458 1.71 1.87 -19.34
N ASP A 459 1.58 0.86 -20.22
CA ASP A 459 0.56 -0.18 -20.11
C ASP A 459 0.67 -1.00 -18.81
N ASN A 460 1.85 -1.03 -18.19
CA ASN A 460 2.10 -1.73 -16.92
C ASN A 460 1.60 -0.97 -15.69
N TYR A 461 1.07 0.25 -15.85
CA TYR A 461 0.76 1.14 -14.73
C TYR A 461 -0.67 1.67 -14.77
N THR A 462 -1.43 1.40 -13.71
CA THR A 462 -2.73 2.03 -13.49
C THR A 462 -2.82 2.65 -12.10
N TYR A 463 -3.28 3.89 -12.04
CA TYR A 463 -3.84 4.50 -10.82
C TYR A 463 -5.33 4.72 -11.03
N ALA A 464 -6.15 4.00 -10.27
CA ALA A 464 -7.59 4.10 -10.25
C ALA A 464 -8.07 4.62 -8.89
N GLN A 465 -8.98 5.58 -8.90
CA GLN A 465 -9.48 6.23 -7.69
C GLN A 465 -10.99 6.38 -7.77
N LYS A 466 -11.70 5.71 -6.87
CA LYS A 466 -13.17 5.69 -6.85
C LYS A 466 -13.69 5.94 -5.44
N GLY A 467 -14.74 6.73 -5.33
CA GLY A 467 -15.45 6.96 -4.06
C GLY A 467 -16.79 6.24 -4.04
N GLY A 468 -17.55 6.46 -2.97
CA GLY A 468 -18.90 5.92 -2.83
C GLY A 468 -18.95 4.43 -2.49
N HIS A 469 -17.88 3.89 -1.92
CA HIS A 469 -17.83 2.56 -1.34
C HIS A 469 -17.09 2.59 0.00
N ASP A 470 -17.38 1.61 0.84
CA ASP A 470 -16.73 1.46 2.14
C ASP A 470 -15.23 1.19 1.98
N HIS A 471 -14.47 1.58 3.00
CA HIS A 471 -13.02 1.37 3.07
C HIS A 471 -12.68 -0.11 2.88
N CYS A 472 -11.71 -0.39 2.02
CA CYS A 472 -11.28 -1.75 1.64
C CYS A 472 -12.32 -2.59 0.88
N SER A 473 -13.46 -2.05 0.51
CA SER A 473 -14.37 -2.73 -0.42
C SER A 473 -13.87 -2.58 -1.86
N LEU A 474 -14.06 -3.63 -2.67
CA LEU A 474 -13.68 -3.62 -4.08
C LEU A 474 -14.91 -3.33 -4.95
N PRO A 475 -15.15 -2.07 -5.39
CA PRO A 475 -16.24 -1.76 -6.31
C PRO A 475 -16.01 -2.41 -7.68
N GLN A 476 -17.08 -2.58 -8.47
CA GLN A 476 -17.03 -3.29 -9.76
C GLN A 476 -15.94 -2.75 -10.71
N ASP A 477 -15.81 -1.44 -10.87
CA ASP A 477 -14.78 -0.86 -11.76
C ASP A 477 -13.35 -1.24 -11.33
N HIS A 478 -13.07 -1.24 -10.01
CA HIS A 478 -11.76 -1.69 -9.51
C HIS A 478 -11.58 -3.20 -9.68
N TYR A 479 -12.65 -3.99 -9.55
CA TYR A 479 -12.60 -5.42 -9.88
C TYR A 479 -12.26 -5.65 -11.35
N ASP A 480 -12.83 -4.87 -12.26
CA ASP A 480 -12.55 -4.99 -13.70
C ASP A 480 -11.07 -4.67 -13.99
N GLU A 481 -10.48 -3.69 -13.30
CA GLU A 481 -9.03 -3.43 -13.36
C GLU A 481 -8.21 -4.59 -12.82
N VAL A 482 -8.56 -5.12 -11.64
CA VAL A 482 -7.88 -6.28 -11.04
C VAL A 482 -7.90 -7.47 -12.01
N LYS A 483 -9.07 -7.77 -12.58
CA LYS A 483 -9.22 -8.85 -13.56
C LYS A 483 -8.36 -8.63 -14.80
N ALA A 484 -8.31 -7.40 -15.33
CA ALA A 484 -7.48 -7.08 -16.49
C ALA A 484 -5.99 -7.28 -16.21
N TYR A 485 -5.50 -6.78 -15.07
CA TYR A 485 -4.10 -6.91 -14.67
C TYR A 485 -3.71 -8.36 -14.34
N VAL A 486 -4.57 -9.10 -13.64
CA VAL A 486 -4.35 -10.52 -13.37
C VAL A 486 -4.26 -11.31 -14.68
N ASN A 487 -5.17 -11.06 -15.63
CA ASN A 487 -5.13 -11.75 -16.91
C ASN A 487 -3.89 -11.40 -17.74
N ALA A 488 -3.44 -10.14 -17.71
CA ALA A 488 -2.28 -9.71 -18.49
C ALA A 488 -0.95 -10.20 -17.90
N PHE A 489 -0.76 -10.06 -16.58
CA PHE A 489 0.55 -10.22 -15.94
C PHE A 489 0.74 -11.51 -15.14
N LEU A 490 -0.34 -12.22 -14.81
CA LEU A 490 -0.27 -13.49 -14.10
C LEU A 490 -0.69 -14.66 -14.99
N ASN A 491 -1.79 -14.51 -15.73
CA ASN A 491 -2.28 -15.57 -16.61
C ASN A 491 -1.77 -15.49 -18.06
N GLU A 492 -1.05 -14.42 -18.41
CA GLU A 492 -0.52 -14.15 -19.76
C GLU A 492 -1.57 -14.29 -20.89
N SER A 493 -2.82 -13.91 -20.63
CA SER A 493 -3.98 -14.13 -21.52
C SER A 493 -4.74 -12.84 -21.89
N GLY A 494 -4.15 -11.68 -21.62
CA GLY A 494 -4.76 -10.38 -21.90
C GLY A 494 -3.74 -9.26 -22.04
N THR A 495 -4.23 -8.04 -22.27
CA THR A 495 -3.43 -6.82 -22.35
C THR A 495 -4.08 -5.72 -21.50
N THR A 496 -3.26 -4.87 -20.89
CA THR A 496 -3.68 -3.62 -20.25
C THR A 496 -3.33 -2.43 -21.15
N LYS A 497 -3.93 -1.26 -20.89
CA LYS A 497 -3.60 0.00 -21.59
C LYS A 497 -2.95 1.04 -20.68
N GLY A 498 -2.82 0.71 -19.39
CA GLY A 498 -2.51 1.67 -18.34
C GLY A 498 -3.50 2.83 -18.26
N LYS A 499 -3.57 3.50 -17.11
CA LYS A 499 -4.23 4.81 -17.01
C LYS A 499 -3.88 5.49 -15.69
N VAL A 500 -4.01 6.81 -15.66
CA VAL A 500 -4.11 7.53 -14.40
C VAL A 500 -5.45 8.24 -14.41
N GLU A 501 -6.32 7.84 -13.51
CA GLU A 501 -7.62 8.48 -13.35
C GLU A 501 -7.43 9.90 -12.81
N SER A 502 -7.88 10.86 -13.61
CA SER A 502 -7.87 12.28 -13.24
C SER A 502 -9.22 12.65 -12.66
N PHE A 503 -9.35 12.57 -11.33
CA PHE A 503 -10.53 13.07 -10.64
C PHE A 503 -10.12 13.89 -9.42
N SER A 504 -10.55 15.15 -9.41
CA SER A 504 -11.21 15.78 -8.27
C SER A 504 -11.80 17.11 -8.76
N SER A 505 -12.91 17.54 -8.15
CA SER A 505 -13.40 18.93 -8.28
C SER A 505 -12.64 19.90 -7.37
N VAL A 506 -11.68 19.38 -6.58
CA VAL A 506 -11.09 20.03 -5.39
C VAL A 506 -9.64 20.47 -5.64
N ALA A 507 -8.85 19.70 -6.41
CA ALA A 507 -7.49 20.02 -6.85
C ALA A 507 -7.11 19.24 -8.12
N LYS A 508 -6.74 19.97 -9.18
CA LYS A 508 -6.24 19.37 -10.44
C LYS A 508 -4.73 19.17 -10.35
N TRP A 509 -4.24 17.99 -10.74
CA TRP A 509 -2.80 17.76 -10.87
C TRP A 509 -2.17 18.78 -11.81
N ASN A 510 -1.27 19.60 -11.27
CA ASN A 510 -0.42 20.51 -12.03
C ASN A 510 1.02 20.03 -11.92
N LYS A 511 1.50 19.34 -12.96
CA LYS A 511 2.85 18.78 -13.02
C LYS A 511 3.92 19.81 -12.66
N SER A 512 3.82 21.04 -13.15
CA SER A 512 4.84 22.08 -12.96
C SER A 512 5.00 22.58 -11.51
N GLU A 513 3.97 22.42 -10.68
CA GLU A 513 4.03 22.77 -9.25
C GLU A 513 4.90 21.78 -8.46
N TRP A 514 4.91 20.51 -8.85
CA TRP A 514 5.52 19.42 -8.10
C TRP A 514 6.78 18.85 -8.74
N ILE A 515 6.90 18.95 -10.06
CA ILE A 515 7.95 18.36 -10.88
C ILE A 515 8.70 19.47 -11.59
N ASP A 516 10.02 19.49 -11.45
CA ASP A 516 10.96 20.39 -12.15
C ASP A 516 12.01 19.64 -12.97
N TRP A 517 11.83 18.33 -13.16
CA TRP A 517 12.68 17.49 -13.99
C TRP A 517 11.96 17.08 -15.28
N ASP A 518 12.76 16.84 -16.33
CA ASP A 518 12.27 16.26 -17.58
C ASP A 518 12.20 14.73 -17.49
N THR A 519 11.15 14.13 -18.06
CA THR A 519 11.03 12.68 -18.14
C THR A 519 11.89 12.19 -19.32
N PRO A 520 13.00 11.46 -19.07
CA PRO A 520 13.84 10.97 -20.15
C PRO A 520 13.14 9.84 -20.90
N ASN A 521 13.63 9.51 -22.09
CA ASN A 521 13.34 8.22 -22.73
C ASN A 521 14.56 7.32 -22.50
N LEU A 522 14.41 6.35 -21.59
CA LEU A 522 15.47 5.43 -21.20
C LEU A 522 15.64 4.39 -22.30
N LYS A 523 16.79 4.48 -22.99
CA LYS A 523 17.11 3.61 -24.12
C LYS A 523 17.43 2.18 -23.67
#